data_AF-A0A2Z3V3G0-F1
#
_entry.id   AF-A0A2Z3V3G0-F1
#
_cell.length_a   1.000
_cell.length_b   1.000
_cell.length_c   1.000
_cell.angle_alpha   90.00
_cell.angle_beta   90.00
_cell.angle_gamma   90.00
#
_symmetry.space_group_name_H-M   'P 1'
#
loop_
_entity.id
_entity.type
_entity.pdbx_description
1 polymer ?
#
loop_
_entity_poly.entity_id
_entity_poly.type
_entity_poly.pdbx_seq_one_letter_code
_entity_poly.pdbx_strand_id
1 'polypeptide(L)'
;MTENLSATISSDDGAGRDPFWFLGGRVRLLVPGASTGGALSVMEFNDTKGHATPLHIHDGEDEVWIVLDGEISFFVGDKRYDLGAGAVAHGPRGVPHGYLVRSPRSRMAVAFGPSGIESWFTSNGSPVSHVDDAPAAFDLGTIVASAEAYRLRVAGPPPTE
;
A
#
# COMPACT_ATOMS: atom_id res chain seq x y z
N MET A 1 -1.52 -33.31 -13.28
CA MET A 1 -1.54 -32.67 -11.95
C MET A 1 -2.49 -31.50 -12.07
N THR A 2 -3.67 -31.60 -11.47
CA THR A 2 -4.63 -30.48 -11.40
C THR A 2 -4.15 -29.56 -10.29
N GLU A 3 -3.47 -28.47 -10.64
CA GLU A 3 -3.20 -27.43 -9.65
C GLU A 3 -4.55 -26.85 -9.22
N ASN A 4 -4.82 -26.93 -7.92
CA ASN A 4 -5.99 -26.29 -7.33
C ASN A 4 -5.84 -24.78 -7.50
N LEU A 5 -6.48 -24.21 -8.52
CA LEU A 5 -6.74 -22.78 -8.61
C LEU A 5 -7.66 -22.41 -7.45
N SER A 6 -7.09 -22.04 -6.31
CA SER A 6 -7.85 -21.48 -5.21
C SER A 6 -8.15 -20.02 -5.57
N ALA A 7 -9.35 -19.78 -6.10
CA ALA A 7 -9.85 -18.41 -6.25
C ALA A 7 -9.90 -17.77 -4.85
N THR A 8 -9.22 -16.63 -4.67
CA THR A 8 -9.40 -15.81 -3.47
C THR A 8 -10.65 -14.97 -3.69
N ILE A 9 -11.74 -15.36 -3.04
CA ILE A 9 -13.02 -14.65 -3.04
C ILE A 9 -13.25 -14.16 -1.62
N SER A 10 -13.24 -12.85 -1.42
CA SER A 10 -13.58 -12.22 -0.13
C SER A 10 -14.83 -11.37 -0.34
N SER A 11 -15.83 -11.56 0.52
CA SER A 11 -17.01 -10.71 0.60
C SER A 11 -16.80 -9.59 1.62
N ASP A 12 -17.70 -8.59 1.60
CA ASP A 12 -17.71 -7.43 2.50
C ASP A 12 -17.97 -7.79 3.99
N ASP A 13 -18.01 -9.09 4.32
CA ASP A 13 -18.22 -9.65 5.66
C ASP A 13 -16.93 -9.66 6.51
N GLY A 14 -15.89 -8.97 6.08
CA GLY A 14 -14.64 -8.82 6.83
C GLY A 14 -13.76 -10.08 6.81
N ALA A 15 -14.20 -11.16 6.16
CA ALA A 15 -13.43 -12.38 5.94
C ALA A 15 -12.42 -12.17 4.80
N GLY A 16 -11.41 -11.35 5.07
CA GLY A 16 -10.36 -10.98 4.13
C GLY A 16 -9.21 -10.34 4.87
N ARG A 17 -8.48 -11.17 5.62
CA ARG A 17 -7.29 -10.91 6.48
C ARG A 17 -7.40 -9.70 7.43
N ASP A 18 -7.09 -9.94 8.70
CA ASP A 18 -7.18 -8.91 9.75
C ASP A 18 -6.34 -7.67 9.38
N PRO A 19 -6.89 -6.45 9.58
CA PRO A 19 -6.17 -5.23 9.31
C PRO A 19 -4.95 -5.09 10.22
N PHE A 20 -3.95 -4.35 9.73
CA PHE A 20 -2.77 -3.96 10.50
C PHE A 20 -2.46 -2.47 10.30
N TRP A 21 -1.88 -1.86 11.33
CA TRP A 21 -1.31 -0.53 11.27
C TRP A 21 0.00 -0.54 10.52
N PHE A 22 0.18 0.43 9.61
CA PHE A 22 1.44 0.65 8.90
C PHE A 22 1.61 2.15 8.64
N LEU A 23 2.71 2.75 9.12
CA LEU A 23 3.01 4.18 9.00
C LEU A 23 1.85 5.13 9.40
N GLY A 24 1.05 4.73 10.39
CA GLY A 24 -0.11 5.50 10.84
C GLY A 24 -1.38 5.32 9.99
N GLY A 25 -1.31 4.57 8.89
CA GLY A 25 -2.44 4.14 8.06
C GLY A 25 -2.92 2.73 8.44
N ARG A 26 -4.13 2.36 8.02
CA ARG A 26 -4.67 1.01 8.22
C ARG A 26 -4.66 0.24 6.90
N VAL A 27 -4.02 -0.92 6.92
CA VAL A 27 -3.81 -1.74 5.73
C VAL A 27 -4.49 -3.10 5.87
N ARG A 28 -5.03 -3.63 4.77
CA ARG A 28 -5.53 -5.00 4.67
C ARG A 28 -4.90 -5.69 3.46
N LEU A 29 -4.53 -6.95 3.59
CA LEU A 29 -4.07 -7.76 2.47
C LEU A 29 -5.26 -8.49 1.83
N LEU A 30 -5.75 -7.99 0.70
CA LEU A 30 -6.94 -8.51 0.02
C LEU A 30 -6.61 -9.75 -0.81
N VAL A 31 -5.58 -9.68 -1.64
CA VAL A 31 -5.11 -10.79 -2.49
C VAL A 31 -3.63 -11.02 -2.19
N PRO A 32 -3.27 -12.11 -1.49
CA PRO A 32 -1.89 -12.47 -1.21
C PRO A 32 -1.17 -12.94 -2.48
N GLY A 33 0.11 -12.60 -2.66
CA GLY A 33 0.89 -13.07 -3.81
C GLY A 33 0.96 -14.60 -3.93
N ALA A 34 0.97 -15.31 -2.81
CA ALA A 34 0.92 -16.77 -2.79
C ALA A 34 -0.34 -17.35 -3.47
N SER A 35 -1.46 -16.62 -3.47
CA SER A 35 -2.70 -17.06 -4.13
C SER A 35 -2.70 -16.85 -5.65
N THR A 36 -1.75 -16.06 -6.16
CA THR A 36 -1.62 -15.72 -7.58
C THR A 36 -0.36 -16.32 -8.21
N GLY A 37 0.30 -17.25 -7.53
CA GLY A 37 1.57 -17.83 -7.99
C GLY A 37 2.70 -16.81 -8.09
N GLY A 38 2.64 -15.73 -7.31
CA GLY A 38 3.62 -14.65 -7.34
C GLY A 38 3.32 -13.54 -8.36
N ALA A 39 2.23 -13.64 -9.13
CA ALA A 39 1.97 -12.72 -10.23
C ALA A 39 1.56 -11.32 -9.76
N LEU A 40 0.73 -11.23 -8.72
CA LEU A 40 0.30 -9.96 -8.15
C LEU A 40 -0.21 -10.10 -6.71
N SER A 41 -0.03 -9.06 -5.90
CA SER A 41 -0.74 -8.90 -4.64
C SER A 41 -1.62 -7.66 -4.68
N VAL A 42 -2.71 -7.66 -3.90
CA VAL A 42 -3.61 -6.52 -3.76
C VAL A 42 -3.82 -6.21 -2.29
N MET A 43 -3.65 -4.96 -1.93
CA MET A 43 -3.79 -4.45 -0.57
C MET A 43 -4.78 -3.29 -0.56
N GLU A 44 -5.52 -3.12 0.53
CA GLU A 44 -6.34 -1.94 0.77
C GLU A 44 -5.64 -1.03 1.77
N PHE A 45 -5.58 0.26 1.46
CA PHE A 45 -5.06 1.31 2.34
C PHE A 45 -6.21 2.23 2.73
N ASN A 46 -6.42 2.39 4.04
CA ASN A 46 -7.38 3.32 4.63
C ASN A 46 -6.62 4.34 5.47
N ASP A 47 -6.52 5.55 4.93
CA ASP A 47 -5.66 6.59 5.46
C ASP A 47 -6.45 7.85 5.79
N THR A 48 -5.83 8.76 6.53
CA THR A 48 -6.43 10.03 6.95
C THR A 48 -5.63 11.20 6.44
N LYS A 49 -6.24 12.38 6.46
CA LYS A 49 -5.63 13.63 5.97
C LYS A 49 -4.20 13.82 6.50
N GLY A 50 -3.29 14.10 5.58
CA GLY A 50 -1.88 14.34 5.91
C GLY A 50 -1.04 13.06 5.99
N HIS A 51 -1.64 11.87 5.94
CA HIS A 51 -0.87 10.65 5.73
C HIS A 51 -0.15 10.73 4.39
N ALA A 52 1.15 10.41 4.40
CA ALA A 52 1.98 10.37 3.22
C ALA A 52 3.04 9.29 3.35
N THR A 53 3.33 8.64 2.24
CA THR A 53 4.48 7.74 2.13
C THR A 53 5.75 8.57 1.96
N PRO A 54 6.92 8.11 2.45
CA PRO A 54 8.18 8.58 1.90
C PRO A 54 8.18 8.44 0.38
N LEU A 55 8.89 9.32 -0.33
CA LEU A 55 9.16 9.03 -1.74
C LEU A 55 10.02 7.77 -1.82
N HIS A 56 9.60 6.81 -2.64
CA HIS A 56 10.23 5.50 -2.71
C HIS A 56 10.28 4.99 -4.15
N ILE A 57 11.12 3.98 -4.36
CA ILE A 57 11.33 3.32 -5.64
C ILE A 57 11.28 1.82 -5.42
N HIS A 58 10.36 1.17 -6.11
CA HIS A 58 10.33 -0.29 -6.22
C HIS A 58 11.27 -0.73 -7.34
N ASP A 59 12.24 -1.60 -7.04
CA ASP A 59 13.13 -2.19 -8.04
C ASP A 59 12.62 -3.56 -8.54
N GLY A 60 11.61 -4.14 -7.89
CA GLY A 60 11.02 -5.44 -8.21
C GLY A 60 9.69 -5.37 -8.96
N GLU A 61 8.83 -4.46 -8.54
CA GLU A 61 7.40 -4.44 -8.86
C GLU A 61 6.93 -3.07 -9.38
N ASP A 62 5.92 -3.09 -10.22
CA ASP A 62 5.10 -1.92 -10.51
C ASP A 62 4.02 -1.78 -9.43
N GLU A 63 3.65 -0.55 -9.08
CA GLU A 63 2.58 -0.23 -8.13
C GLU A 63 1.43 0.48 -8.85
N VAL A 64 0.20 0.00 -8.65
CA VAL A 64 -1.01 0.62 -9.23
C VAL A 64 -1.98 0.95 -8.11
N TRP A 65 -2.32 2.24 -7.98
CA TRP A 65 -3.34 2.72 -7.05
C TRP A 65 -4.67 2.92 -7.76
N ILE A 66 -5.73 2.34 -7.22
CA ILE A 66 -7.12 2.61 -7.58
C ILE A 66 -7.77 3.35 -6.40
N VAL A 67 -8.15 4.61 -6.63
CA VAL A 67 -8.79 5.43 -5.59
C VAL A 67 -10.25 5.00 -5.46
N LEU A 68 -10.61 4.40 -4.34
CA LEU A 68 -11.97 3.95 -4.04
C LEU A 68 -12.81 5.05 -3.39
N ASP A 69 -12.17 5.88 -2.56
CA ASP A 69 -12.79 7.03 -1.88
C ASP A 69 -11.73 8.09 -1.49
N GLY A 70 -12.15 9.35 -1.41
CA GLY A 70 -11.30 10.47 -1.01
C GLY A 70 -10.55 11.17 -2.15
N GLU A 71 -9.61 12.05 -1.76
CA GLU A 71 -8.75 12.87 -2.63
C GLU A 71 -7.29 12.73 -2.23
N ILE A 72 -6.42 12.46 -3.22
CA ILE A 72 -5.02 12.08 -3.01
C ILE A 72 -4.16 12.79 -4.04
N SER A 73 -3.03 13.34 -3.60
CA SER A 73 -1.96 13.79 -4.48
C SER A 73 -0.97 12.65 -4.69
N PHE A 74 -0.81 12.21 -5.93
CA PHE A 74 0.23 11.26 -6.33
C PHE A 74 1.43 11.99 -6.92
N PHE A 75 2.62 11.52 -6.57
CA PHE A 75 3.89 12.02 -7.07
C PHE A 75 4.55 10.87 -7.83
N VAL A 76 4.83 11.05 -9.12
CA VAL A 76 5.43 10.01 -9.97
C VAL A 76 6.49 10.66 -10.86
N GLY A 77 7.75 10.33 -10.62
CA GLY A 77 8.89 11.07 -11.13
C GLY A 77 8.81 12.54 -10.71
N ASP A 78 8.96 13.45 -11.66
CA ASP A 78 8.92 14.89 -11.40
C ASP A 78 7.50 15.50 -11.48
N LYS A 79 6.47 14.66 -11.55
CA LYS A 79 5.09 15.09 -11.78
C LYS A 79 4.21 14.82 -10.58
N ARG A 80 3.26 15.73 -10.38
CA ARG A 80 2.18 15.61 -9.39
C ARG A 80 0.82 15.52 -10.08
N TYR A 81 -0.05 14.68 -9.52
CA TYR A 81 -1.42 14.49 -9.97
C TYR A 81 -2.36 14.49 -8.77
N ASP A 82 -3.37 15.36 -8.78
CA ASP A 82 -4.41 15.39 -7.75
C ASP A 82 -5.62 14.61 -8.28
N LEU A 83 -5.93 13.48 -7.63
CA LEU A 83 -6.91 12.50 -8.10
C LEU A 83 -7.93 12.17 -7.00
N GLY A 84 -9.16 11.90 -7.40
CA GLY A 84 -10.26 11.49 -6.52
C GLY A 84 -10.78 10.09 -6.84
N ALA A 85 -11.86 9.70 -6.17
CA ALA A 85 -12.52 8.40 -6.35
C ALA A 85 -12.79 8.05 -7.83
N GLY A 86 -12.52 6.79 -8.20
CA GLY A 86 -12.64 6.26 -9.55
C GLY A 86 -11.39 6.48 -10.42
N ALA A 87 -10.44 7.30 -9.98
CA ALA A 87 -9.17 7.48 -10.69
C ALA A 87 -8.18 6.34 -10.42
N VAL A 88 -7.24 6.18 -11.35
CA VAL A 88 -6.15 5.22 -11.27
C VAL A 88 -4.82 5.94 -11.50
N ALA A 89 -3.83 5.63 -10.67
CA ALA A 89 -2.45 6.05 -10.85
C ALA A 89 -1.53 4.82 -10.94
N HIS A 90 -0.43 4.95 -11.67
CA HIS A 90 0.56 3.89 -11.85
C HIS A 90 1.94 4.46 -11.53
N GLY A 91 2.61 3.85 -10.55
CA GLY A 91 4.00 4.08 -10.17
C GLY A 91 4.86 2.99 -10.79
N PRO A 92 5.54 3.26 -11.94
CA PRO A 92 6.33 2.25 -12.59
C PRO A 92 7.56 1.89 -11.74
N ARG A 93 7.99 0.62 -11.82
CA ARG A 93 9.26 0.17 -11.23
C ARG A 93 10.41 1.06 -11.68
N GLY A 94 11.34 1.33 -10.75
CA GLY A 94 12.52 2.17 -11.01
C GLY A 94 12.24 3.67 -11.09
N VAL A 95 10.98 4.12 -11.04
CA VAL A 95 10.60 5.54 -11.01
C VAL A 95 10.25 5.93 -9.58
N PRO A 96 10.78 7.04 -9.02
CA PRO A 96 10.38 7.51 -7.69
C PRO A 96 8.89 7.85 -7.65
N HIS A 97 8.19 7.38 -6.62
CA HIS A 97 6.80 7.72 -6.40
C HIS A 97 6.40 7.73 -4.91
N GLY A 98 5.20 8.28 -4.67
CA GLY A 98 4.56 8.33 -3.37
C GLY A 98 3.24 9.09 -3.44
N TYR A 99 2.53 9.18 -2.33
CA TYR A 99 1.27 9.92 -2.27
C TYR A 99 1.10 10.69 -0.96
N LEU A 100 0.17 11.67 -0.98
CA LEU A 100 -0.27 12.46 0.16
C LEU A 100 -1.80 12.57 0.16
N VAL A 101 -2.43 12.15 1.25
CA VAL A 101 -3.88 12.18 1.45
C VAL A 101 -4.36 13.60 1.75
N ARG A 102 -5.30 14.12 0.97
CA ARG A 102 -5.84 15.49 1.09
C ARG A 102 -7.19 15.55 1.80
N SER A 103 -8.05 14.57 1.54
CA SER A 103 -9.36 14.45 2.16
C SER A 103 -9.26 13.98 3.62
N PRO A 104 -10.29 14.21 4.46
CA PRO A 104 -10.31 13.72 5.84
C PRO A 104 -10.04 12.21 5.97
N ARG A 105 -10.53 11.44 5.00
CA ARG A 105 -10.29 9.99 4.84
C ARG A 105 -10.07 9.67 3.37
N SER A 106 -9.28 8.64 3.09
CA SER A 106 -9.14 8.05 1.76
C SER A 106 -9.12 6.53 1.85
N ARG A 107 -9.54 5.89 0.76
CA ARG A 107 -9.44 4.44 0.59
C ARG A 107 -8.90 4.11 -0.79
N MET A 108 -7.85 3.31 -0.85
CA MET A 108 -7.24 2.84 -2.10
C MET A 108 -7.14 1.32 -2.11
N ALA A 109 -7.42 0.72 -3.26
CA ALA A 109 -6.89 -0.59 -3.58
C ALA A 109 -5.55 -0.41 -4.30
N VAL A 110 -4.53 -1.13 -3.88
CA VAL A 110 -3.17 -1.02 -4.40
C VAL A 110 -2.70 -2.38 -4.83
N ALA A 111 -2.33 -2.50 -6.10
CA ALA A 111 -1.83 -3.73 -6.68
C ALA A 111 -0.32 -3.62 -6.94
N PHE A 112 0.40 -4.70 -6.60
CA PHE A 112 1.84 -4.82 -6.83
C PHE A 112 2.12 -5.99 -7.76
N GLY A 113 2.92 -5.76 -8.81
CA GLY A 113 3.23 -6.76 -9.83
C GLY A 113 4.69 -6.74 -10.29
N PRO A 114 5.47 -7.82 -10.11
CA PRO A 114 5.14 -9.06 -9.39
C PRO A 114 4.84 -8.85 -7.90
N SER A 115 4.21 -9.83 -7.24
CA SER A 115 3.99 -9.75 -5.79
C SER A 115 5.28 -9.98 -4.99
N GLY A 116 5.23 -9.71 -3.69
CA GLY A 116 6.28 -10.04 -2.73
C GLY A 116 6.43 -8.95 -1.67
N ILE A 117 6.23 -7.70 -2.07
CA ILE A 117 6.36 -6.52 -1.22
C ILE A 117 5.34 -6.51 -0.07
N GLU A 118 4.19 -7.17 -0.21
CA GLU A 118 3.23 -7.31 0.90
C GLU A 118 3.88 -7.91 2.16
N SER A 119 4.94 -8.71 2.00
CA SER A 119 5.72 -9.25 3.12
C SER A 119 6.40 -8.14 3.91
N TRP A 120 6.95 -7.11 3.25
CA TRP A 120 7.54 -5.94 3.91
C TRP A 120 6.50 -5.20 4.75
N PHE A 121 5.31 -4.96 4.19
CA PHE A 121 4.20 -4.32 4.90
C PHE A 121 3.78 -5.14 6.13
N THR A 122 3.58 -6.45 5.97
CA THR A 122 3.15 -7.32 7.07
C THR A 122 4.22 -7.49 8.16
N SER A 123 5.51 -7.54 7.80
CA SER A 123 6.62 -7.64 8.75
C SER A 123 6.86 -6.36 9.55
N ASN A 124 6.50 -5.21 8.98
CA ASN A 124 6.61 -3.91 9.64
C ASN A 124 5.27 -3.39 10.21
N GLY A 125 4.21 -4.16 10.03
CA GLY A 125 2.87 -3.83 10.50
C GLY A 125 2.62 -4.27 11.94
N SER A 126 1.62 -3.68 12.58
CA SER A 126 1.13 -4.12 13.89
C SER A 126 -0.36 -4.45 13.82
N PRO A 127 -0.87 -5.52 14.46
CA PRO A 127 -2.28 -5.87 14.39
C PRO A 127 -3.22 -4.75 14.85
N VAL A 128 -4.38 -4.62 14.20
CA VAL A 128 -5.47 -3.76 14.67
C VAL A 128 -6.42 -4.60 15.52
N SER A 129 -6.62 -4.21 16.78
CA SER A 129 -7.55 -4.89 17.69
C SER A 129 -9.00 -4.44 17.47
N HIS A 130 -9.22 -3.13 17.32
CA HIS A 130 -10.51 -2.53 16.98
C HIS A 130 -10.38 -1.49 15.86
N VAL A 131 -11.39 -1.44 15.00
CA VAL A 131 -11.43 -0.55 13.82
C VAL A 131 -11.32 0.93 14.17
N ASP A 132 -11.74 1.33 15.37
CA ASP A 132 -11.72 2.71 15.86
C ASP A 132 -10.49 3.04 16.70
N ASP A 133 -9.54 2.10 16.84
CA ASP A 133 -8.30 2.35 17.56
C ASP A 133 -7.48 3.44 16.87
N ALA A 134 -6.75 4.22 17.68
CA ALA A 134 -5.73 5.12 17.15
C ALA A 134 -4.59 4.30 16.54
N PRO A 135 -3.89 4.81 15.50
CA PRO A 135 -2.77 4.11 14.92
C PRO A 135 -1.69 3.78 15.94
N ALA A 136 -1.13 2.58 15.87
CA ALA A 136 0.01 2.20 16.69
C ALA A 136 1.21 3.11 16.42
N ALA A 137 1.99 3.39 17.47
CA ALA A 137 3.28 4.05 17.31
C ALA A 137 4.21 3.21 16.42
N PHE A 138 5.01 3.87 15.59
CA PHE A 138 5.93 3.22 14.67
C PHE A 138 7.29 3.93 14.66
N ASP A 139 8.33 3.17 14.35
CA ASP A 139 9.68 3.69 14.13
C ASP A 139 9.96 3.78 12.63
N LEU A 140 9.85 5.00 12.10
CA LEU A 140 10.12 5.24 10.68
C LEU A 140 11.55 4.85 10.27
N GLY A 141 12.54 5.08 11.14
CA GLY A 141 13.93 4.77 10.84
C GLY A 141 14.16 3.26 10.67
N THR A 142 13.58 2.46 11.57
CA THR A 142 13.64 0.98 11.49
C THR A 142 12.92 0.46 10.24
N ILE A 143 11.73 0.99 9.94
CA ILE A 143 10.96 0.58 8.76
C ILE A 143 11.74 0.89 7.47
N VAL A 144 12.27 2.10 7.34
CA VAL A 144 13.09 2.53 6.20
C VAL A 144 14.35 1.67 6.07
N ALA A 145 15.03 1.36 7.17
CA ALA A 145 16.24 0.53 7.17
C ALA A 145 15.98 -0.92 6.68
N SER A 146 14.75 -1.42 6.81
CA SER A 146 14.39 -2.76 6.34
C SER A 146 14.03 -2.82 4.84
N ALA A 147 13.80 -1.68 4.19
CA ALA A 147 13.22 -1.61 2.84
C ALA A 147 14.07 -2.30 1.76
N GLU A 148 15.41 -2.14 1.82
CA GLU A 148 16.32 -2.65 0.79
C GLU A 148 16.24 -4.19 0.64
N ALA A 149 16.02 -4.92 1.75
CA ALA A 149 15.85 -6.37 1.74
C ALA A 149 14.65 -6.84 0.89
N TYR A 150 13.72 -5.93 0.61
CA TYR A 150 12.53 -6.16 -0.22
C TYR A 150 12.59 -5.44 -1.56
N ARG A 151 13.78 -4.98 -1.99
CA ARG A 151 13.97 -4.26 -3.26
C ARG A 151 13.18 -2.95 -3.32
N LEU A 152 12.98 -2.33 -2.17
CA LEU A 152 12.38 -1.02 -2.01
C LEU A 152 13.45 -0.04 -1.53
N ARG A 153 13.57 1.11 -2.20
CA ARG A 153 14.50 2.18 -1.81
C ARG A 153 13.73 3.43 -1.45
N VAL A 154 14.08 4.06 -0.34
CA VAL A 154 13.55 5.38 0.02
C VAL A 154 14.37 6.46 -0.67
N ALA A 155 13.72 7.23 -1.54
CA ALA A 155 14.31 8.26 -2.38
C ALA A 155 14.21 9.67 -1.77
N GLY A 156 13.37 9.86 -0.76
CA GLY A 156 13.22 11.17 -0.12
C GLY A 156 12.20 11.15 1.03
N PRO A 157 12.05 12.28 1.73
CA PRO A 157 11.05 12.42 2.78
C PRO A 157 9.62 12.32 2.20
N PRO A 158 8.61 12.14 3.06
CA PRO A 158 7.22 12.25 2.62
C PRO A 158 6.92 13.61 1.99
N PRO A 159 6.16 13.67 0.88
CA PRO A 159 5.71 14.93 0.31
C PRO A 159 4.85 15.72 1.30
N THR A 160 5.02 17.03 1.34
CA THR A 160 4.22 17.93 2.18
C THR A 160 3.24 18.78 1.41
N GLU A 161 3.49 19.02 0.11
CA GLU A 161 2.76 19.99 -0.69
C GLU A 161 2.10 19.45 -1.93
#